data_AF-A0A6L3SXC5-F1
#
_entry.id   AF-A0A6L3SXC5-F1
#
_cell.length_a   1.000
_cell.length_b   1.000
_cell.length_c   1.000
_cell.angle_alpha   90.00
_cell.angle_beta   90.00
_cell.angle_gamma   90.00
#
_symmetry.space_group_name_H-M   'P 1'
#
loop_
_entity.id
_entity.type
_entity.pdbx_description
1 polymer ?
#
loop_
_entity_poly.entity_id
_entity_poly.type
_entity_poly.pdbx_seq_one_letter_code
_entity_poly.pdbx_strand_id
1 'polypeptide(L)' 'MNIHQNARLTPSGRERVVRLVRSGLAPKVVAATMGVCAKTVRKWMARFEAEGVAGLQDCSSRPHSLHRPTPAATQAAIVR' A
#
# COMPACT_ATOMS: atom_id res chain seq x y z
N MET A 1 10.18 8.33 -4.42
CA MET A 1 8.85 8.98 -4.36
C MET A 1 8.86 9.95 -3.20
N ASN A 2 8.68 11.26 -3.44
CA ASN A 2 8.53 12.23 -2.34
C ASN A 2 7.10 12.11 -1.83
N ILE A 3 6.93 11.40 -0.71
CA ILE A 3 5.65 11.14 -0.09
C ILE A 3 5.37 12.30 0.87
N HIS A 4 4.21 12.96 0.71
CA HIS A 4 3.84 14.07 1.59
C HIS A 4 3.71 13.60 3.04
N GLN A 5 4.29 14.38 3.95
CA GLN A 5 4.41 14.07 5.38
C GLN A 5 3.06 13.77 6.05
N ASN A 6 2.01 14.49 5.62
CA ASN A 6 0.66 14.38 6.17
C ASN A 6 -0.25 13.42 5.40
N ALA A 7 0.26 12.70 4.39
CA ALA A 7 -0.56 11.72 3.69
C ALA A 7 -0.91 10.58 4.67
N ARG A 8 -2.21 10.24 4.75
CA ARG A 8 -2.70 9.28 5.76
C ARG A 8 -2.48 7.82 5.36
N LEU A 9 -2.19 7.55 4.09
CA LEU A 9 -2.09 6.21 3.49
C LEU A 9 -0.67 5.86 3.04
N THR A 10 0.32 6.56 3.60
CA THR A 10 1.74 6.19 3.52
C THR A 10 1.97 4.84 4.19
N PRO A 11 3.14 4.20 3.99
CA PRO A 11 3.51 2.99 4.72
C PRO A 11 3.34 3.15 6.25
N SER A 12 3.78 4.27 6.82
CA SER A 12 3.60 4.57 8.25
C SER A 12 2.12 4.75 8.65
N GLY A 13 1.30 5.32 7.76
CA GLY A 13 -0.15 5.39 7.93
C GLY A 13 -0.84 4.01 7.90
N ARG A 14 -0.34 3.08 7.08
CA ARG A 14 -0.82 1.69 7.02
C ARG A 14 -0.42 0.90 8.27
N GLU A 15 0.77 1.14 8.82
CA GLU A 15 1.15 0.56 10.12
C GLU A 15 0.23 1.06 11.25
N ARG A 16 -0.20 2.32 11.20
CA ARG A 16 -1.19 2.85 12.15
C ARG A 16 -2.52 2.11 12.04
N VAL A 17 -2.98 1.78 10.82
CA VAL A 17 -4.16 0.94 10.62
C VAL A 17 -4.01 -0.41 11.33
N VAL A 18 -2.87 -1.09 11.15
CA VAL A 18 -2.61 -2.38 11.80
C VAL A 18 -2.64 -2.25 13.31
N ARG A 19 -1.98 -1.24 13.89
CA ARG A 19 -1.99 -1.01 15.35
C ARG A 19 -3.40 -0.80 15.89
N LEU A 20 -4.23 -0.01 15.20
CA LEU A 20 -5.62 0.26 15.61
C LEU A 20 -6.50 -1.00 15.54
N VAL A 21 -6.34 -1.82 14.51
CA VAL A 21 -7.09 -3.09 14.43
C VAL A 21 -6.62 -4.06 15.52
N ARG A 22 -5.31 -4.17 15.76
CA ARG A 22 -4.75 -5.02 16.83
C ARG A 22 -5.09 -4.54 18.24
N SER A 23 -5.39 -3.26 18.43
CA SER A 23 -5.91 -2.74 19.69
C SER A 23 -7.41 -3.01 19.89
N GLY A 24 -8.04 -3.82 19.03
CA GLY A 24 -9.44 -4.24 19.15
C GLY A 24 -10.45 -3.36 18.40
N LEU A 25 -10.01 -2.31 17.68
CA LEU A 25 -10.96 -1.51 16.90
C LEU A 25 -11.46 -2.28 15.68
N ALA A 26 -12.78 -2.25 15.48
CA ALA A 26 -13.41 -2.87 14.33
C ALA A 26 -12.88 -2.26 13.01
N PRO A 27 -12.61 -3.06 11.96
CA PRO A 27 -12.11 -2.57 10.68
C PRO A 27 -12.95 -1.45 10.04
N LYS A 28 -14.27 -1.40 10.30
CA LYS A 28 -15.16 -0.34 9.82
C LYS A 28 -14.86 1.01 10.47
N VAL A 29 -14.56 1.02 11.77
CA VAL A 29 -14.20 2.24 12.54
C VAL A 29 -12.85 2.76 12.08
N VAL A 30 -11.87 1.86 11.94
CA VAL A 30 -10.54 2.22 11.44
C VAL A 30 -10.62 2.77 10.01
N ALA A 31 -11.42 2.13 9.15
CA ALA A 31 -11.64 2.57 7.78
C ALA A 31 -12.23 4.00 7.71
N ALA A 32 -13.29 4.27 8.49
CA ALA A 32 -13.89 5.61 8.58
C ALA A 32 -12.87 6.65 9.07
N THR A 33 -12.09 6.30 10.10
CA THR A 33 -11.05 7.18 10.64
C THR A 33 -10.02 7.51 9.56
N MET A 34 -9.57 6.54 8.79
CA MET A 34 -8.46 6.67 7.84
C MET A 34 -8.89 7.11 6.44
N GLY A 35 -10.19 7.27 6.18
CA GLY A 35 -10.71 7.68 4.86
C GLY A 35 -10.59 6.60 3.80
N VAL A 36 -10.74 5.33 4.17
CA VAL A 36 -10.71 4.18 3.25
C VAL A 36 -11.92 3.27 3.47
N CYS A 37 -12.12 2.28 2.60
CA CYS A 37 -13.14 1.26 2.82
C CYS A 37 -12.62 0.13 3.73
N ALA A 38 -13.53 -0.55 4.44
CA ALA A 38 -13.19 -1.68 5.32
C ALA A 38 -12.49 -2.84 4.58
N LYS A 39 -12.76 -3.00 3.27
CA LYS A 39 -12.06 -3.98 2.41
C LYS A 39 -10.56 -3.66 2.30
N THR A 40 -10.18 -2.38 2.19
CA THR A 40 -8.78 -1.96 2.16
C THR A 40 -8.08 -2.23 3.49
N VAL A 41 -8.76 -1.97 4.62
CA VAL A 41 -8.23 -2.32 5.94
C VAL A 41 -7.97 -3.83 6.05
N ARG A 42 -8.95 -4.67 5.69
CA ARG A 42 -8.78 -6.14 5.70
C ARG A 42 -7.65 -6.60 4.78
N LYS A 43 -7.50 -6.01 3.59
CA LYS A 43 -6.39 -6.30 2.67
C LYS A 43 -5.04 -6.00 3.33
N TRP A 44 -4.89 -4.86 3.98
CA TRP A 44 -3.64 -4.51 4.66
C TRP A 44 -3.35 -5.40 5.87
N MET A 45 -4.37 -5.78 6.63
CA MET A 45 -4.21 -6.80 7.69
C MET A 45 -3.72 -8.12 7.11
N ALA A 46 -4.37 -8.65 6.07
CA ALA A 46 -3.96 -9.92 5.45
C ALA A 46 -2.50 -9.89 4.95
N ARG A 47 -2.06 -8.78 4.34
CA ARG A 47 -0.66 -8.60 3.93
C ARG A 47 0.29 -8.52 5.11
N PHE A 48 -0.11 -7.82 6.19
CA PHE A 48 0.70 -7.75 7.39
C PHE A 48 0.86 -9.11 8.07
N GLU A 49 -0.19 -9.93 8.12
CA GLU A 49 -0.08 -11.29 8.66
C GLU A 49 0.82 -12.20 7.81
N ALA A 50 0.86 -11.99 6.48
CA ALA A 50 1.68 -12.79 5.57
C ALA A 50 3.16 -12.35 5.51
N GLU A 51 3.42 -11.04 5.52
CA GLU A 51 4.72 -10.45 5.17
C GLU A 51 5.25 -9.45 6.23
N GLY A 52 4.50 -9.25 7.33
CA GLY A 52 4.81 -8.25 8.33
C GLY A 52 4.77 -6.82 7.78
N VAL A 53 5.70 -5.98 8.24
CA VAL A 53 5.81 -4.57 7.82
C VAL A 53 6.12 -4.44 6.33
N ALA A 54 6.81 -5.42 5.72
CA ALA A 54 7.12 -5.41 4.30
C ALA A 54 5.86 -5.39 3.42
N GLY A 55 4.81 -6.11 3.83
CA GLY A 55 3.52 -6.16 3.11
C GLY A 55 2.72 -4.85 3.11
N LEU A 56 3.16 -3.84 3.87
CA LEU A 56 2.54 -2.51 3.92
C LEU A 56 3.21 -1.50 3.00
N GLN A 57 4.37 -1.84 2.42
CA GLN A 57 5.06 -0.98 1.46
C GLN A 57 4.28 -0.86 0.14
N ASP A 58 4.63 0.15 -0.67
CA ASP A 58 4.07 0.26 -2.00
C ASP A 58 4.61 -0.85 -2.90
N CYS A 59 3.72 -1.70 -3.38
CA CYS A 59 4.03 -2.64 -4.44
C CYS A 59 4.05 -1.92 -5.79
N SER A 60 4.89 -2.39 -6.69
CA SER A 60 4.84 -1.95 -8.09
C SER A 60 3.42 -2.15 -8.63
N SER A 61 2.86 -1.11 -9.26
CA SER A 61 1.62 -1.24 -10.05
C SER A 61 1.86 -1.99 -11.36
N ARG A 62 3.12 -2.24 -11.70
CA ARG A 62 3.51 -2.93 -12.93
C ARG A 62 3.13 -4.42 -12.81
N PRO A 63 2.44 -4.98 -13.82
CA PRO A 63 2.10 -6.40 -13.81
C PRO A 63 3.37 -7.27 -13.85
N HIS A 64 3.27 -8.48 -13.30
CA HIS A 64 4.37 -9.45 -13.26
C HIS A 64 4.85 -9.88 -14.66
N SER A 65 3.94 -9.92 -15.63
CA SER A 65 4.25 -10.22 -17.03
C SER A 65 3.55 -9.21 -17.94
N LEU A 66 4.29 -8.72 -18.93
CA LEU A 66 3.78 -7.82 -19.96
C LEU A 66 3.73 -8.60 -21.27
N HIS A 67 2.56 -8.65 -21.92
CA HIS A 67 2.44 -9.30 -23.23
C HIS A 67 3.30 -8.62 -24.31
N ARG A 68 3.44 -7.29 -24.22
CA ARG A 68 4.27 -6.48 -25.13
C ARG A 68 5.03 -5.43 -24.32
N PRO A 69 6.16 -5.79 -23.70
CA PRO A 69 6.94 -4.84 -22.92
C PRO A 69 7.49 -3.74 -23.82
N THR A 70 7.48 -2.50 -23.35
CA THR A 70 8.13 -1.38 -24.03
C THR A 70 9.60 -1.71 -24.30
N PRO A 71 10.15 -1.48 -25.52
CA PRO A 71 11.55 -1.75 -25.82
C PRO A 71 12.50 -1.04 -24.86
N ALA A 72 13.62 -1.70 -24.51
CA ALA A 72 14.60 -1.15 -23.57
C ALA A 72 15.17 0.21 -24.01
N ALA A 73 15.38 0.40 -25.32
CA ALA A 73 15.83 1.67 -25.89
C ALA A 73 14.88 2.83 -25.58
N THR A 74 13.56 2.61 -25.67
CA THR A 74 12.54 3.61 -25.33
C THR A 74 12.51 3.89 -23.83
N GLN A 75 12.67 2.86 -22.98
CA GLN A 75 12.73 3.06 -21.53
C GLN A 75 13.94 3.91 -21.13
N ALA A 76 15.12 3.65 -21.71
CA ALA A 76 16.35 4.40 -21.45
C ALA A 76 16.24 5.88 -21.84
N ALA A 77 15.44 6.21 -22.86
CA ALA A 77 15.21 7.60 -23.28
C ALA A 77 14.30 8.40 -22.32
N ILE A 78 13.49 7.73 -21.49
CA ILE A 78 12.53 8.36 -20.56
C ILE A 78 13.18 8.69 -19.22
N VAL A 79 14.15 7.88 -18.78
CA VAL A 79 14.87 8.08 -17.52
C VAL A 79 15.99 9.11 -17.76
N ARG A 80 15.64 10.39 -17.73
CA ARG A 80 16.59 11.51 -17.78
C ARG A 80 16.35 12.49 -16.64
#